data_AF-A0A2T5PBD2-F1
#
_entry.id   AF-A0A2T5PBD2-F1
#
_cell.length_a   1.000
_cell.length_b   1.000
_cell.length_c   1.000
_cell.angle_alpha   90.00
_cell.angle_beta   90.00
_cell.angle_gamma   90.00
#
_symmetry.space_group_name_H-M   'P 1'
#
loop_
_entity.id
_entity.type
_entity.pdbx_description
1 polymer ?
#
loop_
_entity_poly.entity_id
_entity_poly.type
_entity_poly.pdbx_seq_one_letter_code
_entity_poly.pdbx_strand_id
1 'polypeptide(L)'
;MVPALLLSASGFLLFVGLHDLAVSVAVELGRSLRGGVGWGLTVQLAFYAFAILLLMFNVAAISWPARRVHLAVLAWGAFAVLLTLLANPFASWSHPYRFLLLQSCALAGFGLSLAGQGLWSRHLSERQGHVR
;
A
#
# COMPACT_ATOMS: atom_id res chain seq x y z
N MET A 1 -15.72 11.10 4.80
CA MET A 1 -15.04 10.95 3.49
C MET A 1 -13.66 11.62 3.46
N VAL A 2 -13.54 12.91 3.79
CA VAL A 2 -12.24 13.62 3.85
C VAL A 2 -11.11 12.86 4.56
N PRO A 3 -11.29 12.30 5.78
CA PRO A 3 -10.22 11.57 6.45
C PRO A 3 -9.78 10.30 5.69
N ALA A 4 -10.70 9.57 5.05
CA ALA A 4 -10.33 8.42 4.22
C ALA A 4 -9.47 8.85 3.03
N LEU A 5 -9.79 9.97 2.38
CA LEU A 5 -9.02 10.47 1.25
C LEU A 5 -7.62 10.89 1.67
N LEU A 6 -7.47 11.61 2.80
CA LEU A 6 -6.16 12.03 3.31
C LEU A 6 -5.30 10.83 3.70
N LEU A 7 -5.87 9.84 4.40
CA LEU A 7 -5.16 8.61 4.78
C LEU A 7 -4.79 7.75 3.57
N SER A 8 -5.65 7.72 2.55
CA SER A 8 -5.36 7.01 1.30
C SER A 8 -4.28 7.74 0.51
N ALA A 9 -4.33 9.06 0.42
CA ALA A 9 -3.33 9.86 -0.26
C ALA A 9 -1.95 9.72 0.41
N SER A 10 -1.88 9.79 1.75
CA SER A 10 -0.62 9.63 2.46
C SER A 10 -0.03 8.21 2.33
N GLY A 11 -0.86 7.17 2.44
CA GLY A 11 -0.43 5.79 2.20
C GLY A 11 0.03 5.55 0.76
N PHE A 12 -0.64 6.17 -0.22
CA PHE A 12 -0.24 6.13 -1.63
C PHE A 12 1.08 6.85 -1.89
N LEU A 13 1.26 8.04 -1.34
CA LEU A 13 2.52 8.78 -1.45
C LEU A 13 3.68 8.02 -0.80
N LEU A 14 3.46 7.40 0.35
CA LEU A 14 4.47 6.56 0.99
C LEU A 14 4.84 5.37 0.11
N PHE A 15 3.86 4.68 -0.47
CA PHE A 15 4.09 3.57 -1.38
C PHE A 15 4.94 3.98 -2.59
N VAL A 16 4.57 5.08 -3.26
CA VAL A 16 5.30 5.61 -4.41
C VAL A 16 6.71 6.05 -4.01
N GLY A 17 6.85 6.78 -2.92
CA GLY A 17 8.15 7.27 -2.45
C GLY A 17 9.10 6.14 -2.05
N LEU A 18 8.62 5.10 -1.37
CA LEU A 18 9.42 3.93 -1.03
C LEU A 18 9.84 3.14 -2.26
N HIS A 19 8.94 2.99 -3.24
CA HIS A 19 9.26 2.33 -4.50
C HIS A 19 10.35 3.11 -5.26
N ASP A 20 10.20 4.43 -5.38
CA ASP A 20 11.16 5.29 -6.08
C ASP A 20 12.54 5.33 -5.40
N LEU A 21 12.56 5.45 -4.07
CA LEU A 21 13.77 5.35 -3.27
C LEU A 21 14.48 4.00 -3.49
N ALA A 22 13.74 2.90 -3.43
CA ALA A 22 14.33 1.58 -3.57
C ALA A 22 14.83 1.28 -4.98
N VAL A 23 14.15 1.80 -6.00
CA VAL A 23 14.65 1.80 -7.38
C VAL A 23 15.95 2.59 -7.47
N SER A 24 16.00 3.80 -6.92
CA SER A 24 17.21 4.64 -6.91
C SER A 24 18.39 3.95 -6.23
N VAL A 25 18.19 3.38 -5.04
CA VAL A 25 19.21 2.61 -4.31
C VAL A 25 19.67 1.39 -5.12
N ALA A 26 18.77 0.68 -5.79
CA ALA A 26 19.13 -0.45 -6.62
C ALA A 26 19.94 -0.04 -7.88
N VAL A 27 19.68 1.15 -8.46
CA VAL A 27 20.51 1.74 -9.53
C VAL A 27 21.92 2.04 -8.99
N GLU A 28 22.02 2.71 -7.84
CA GLU A 28 23.30 3.07 -7.21
C GLU A 28 24.16 1.83 -6.89
N LEU A 29 23.51 0.73 -6.47
CA LEU A 29 24.17 -0.56 -6.21
C LEU A 29 24.51 -1.35 -7.49
N GLY A 30 24.33 -0.77 -8.67
CA GLY A 30 24.63 -1.40 -9.96
C GLY A 30 23.72 -2.58 -10.30
N ARG A 31 22.56 -2.73 -9.64
CA ARG A 31 21.63 -3.82 -9.95
C ARG A 31 20.87 -3.54 -11.22
N SER A 32 20.74 -4.57 -12.07
CA SER A 32 19.97 -4.44 -13.30
C SER A 32 18.47 -4.35 -12.99
N LEU A 33 17.96 -3.12 -13.06
CA LEU A 33 16.53 -2.82 -12.96
C LEU A 33 15.81 -2.86 -14.31
N ARG A 34 16.53 -3.19 -15.40
CA ARG A 34 15.94 -3.43 -16.72
C ARG A 34 14.92 -4.57 -16.61
N GLY A 35 13.65 -4.20 -16.53
CA GLY A 35 12.55 -5.02 -17.03
C GLY A 35 12.15 -4.41 -18.36
N GLY A 36 11.81 -5.23 -19.35
CA GLY A 36 11.25 -4.73 -20.59
C GLY A 36 9.94 -3.96 -20.35
N VAL A 37 9.31 -3.52 -21.44
CA VAL A 37 8.02 -2.79 -21.41
C VAL A 37 6.97 -3.45 -20.51
N GLY A 38 6.97 -4.80 -20.44
CA GLY A 38 6.07 -5.56 -19.57
C GLY A 38 6.21 -5.24 -18.08
N TRP A 39 7.42 -4.99 -17.56
CA TRP A 39 7.63 -4.65 -16.16
C TRP A 39 7.09 -3.25 -15.83
N GLY A 40 7.30 -2.27 -16.71
CA GLY A 40 6.75 -0.93 -16.54
C GLY A 40 5.21 -0.96 -16.49
N LEU A 41 4.59 -1.78 -17.34
CA LEU A 41 3.15 -1.99 -17.34
C LEU A 41 2.67 -2.67 -16.05
N THR A 42 3.39 -3.68 -15.53
CA THR A 42 3.07 -4.29 -14.24
C THR A 42 3.13 -3.30 -13.09
N VAL A 43 4.19 -2.47 -13.01
CA VAL A 43 4.33 -1.45 -11.96
C VAL A 43 3.17 -0.46 -12.03
N GLN A 44 2.82 0.00 -13.22
CA GLN A 44 1.70 0.93 -13.41
C GLN A 44 0.36 0.32 -12.95
N LEU A 45 0.09 -0.93 -13.33
CA LEU A 45 -1.13 -1.63 -12.87
C LEU A 45 -1.12 -1.89 -11.36
N ALA A 46 0.06 -2.19 -10.78
CA ALA A 46 0.21 -2.32 -9.33
C ALA A 46 -0.11 -1.00 -8.62
N PHE A 47 0.31 0.14 -9.16
CA PHE A 47 -0.01 1.46 -8.59
C PHE A 47 -1.52 1.70 -8.55
N TYR A 48 -2.23 1.40 -9.64
CA TYR A 48 -3.69 1.52 -9.68
C TYR A 48 -4.39 0.55 -8.73
N ALA A 49 -3.98 -0.72 -8.72
CA ALA A 49 -4.54 -1.72 -7.83
C ALA A 49 -4.34 -1.32 -6.35
N PHE A 50 -3.15 -0.85 -6.00
CA PHE A 50 -2.84 -0.37 -4.66
C PHE A 50 -3.71 0.83 -4.28
N ALA A 51 -3.82 1.85 -5.14
CA ALA A 51 -4.63 3.03 -4.88
C ALA A 51 -6.11 2.68 -4.61
N ILE A 52 -6.69 1.82 -5.45
CA ILE A 52 -8.08 1.39 -5.31
C ILE A 52 -8.29 0.60 -4.01
N LEU A 53 -7.43 -0.39 -3.75
CA LEU A 53 -7.54 -1.22 -2.54
C LEU A 53 -7.32 -0.41 -1.26
N LEU A 54 -6.38 0.54 -1.27
CA LEU A 54 -6.13 1.45 -0.16
C LEU A 54 -7.32 2.36 0.12
N LEU A 55 -7.96 2.88 -0.92
CA LEU A 55 -9.17 3.68 -0.79
C LEU A 55 -10.33 2.84 -0.24
N MET A 56 -10.57 1.65 -0.80
CA MET A 56 -11.61 0.73 -0.33
C MET A 56 -11.38 0.34 1.13
N PHE A 57 -10.14 0.03 1.50
CA PHE A 57 -9.75 -0.24 2.88
C PHE A 57 -10.12 0.93 3.80
N ASN A 58 -9.71 2.16 3.47
CA ASN A 58 -9.98 3.33 4.29
C ASN A 58 -11.47 3.63 4.44
N VAL A 59 -12.24 3.48 3.36
CA VAL A 59 -13.70 3.65 3.40
C VAL A 59 -14.34 2.59 4.30
N ALA A 60 -14.00 1.32 4.11
CA ALA A 60 -14.53 0.21 4.90
C ALA A 60 -14.14 0.33 6.39
N ALA A 61 -12.92 0.75 6.68
CA ALA A 61 -12.39 0.92 8.02
C ALA A 61 -13.03 2.05 8.83
N ILE A 62 -13.57 3.07 8.15
CA ILE A 62 -14.40 4.11 8.78
C ILE A 62 -15.75 3.51 9.18
N SER A 63 -16.36 2.71 8.31
CA SER A 63 -17.66 2.08 8.59
C SER A 63 -17.58 0.94 9.62
N TRP A 64 -16.45 0.21 9.67
CA TRP A 64 -16.25 -0.93 10.56
C TRP A 64 -14.97 -0.81 11.38
N PRO A 65 -14.93 0.07 12.40
CA PRO A 65 -13.73 0.36 13.15
C PRO A 65 -13.18 -0.84 13.93
N ALA A 66 -14.05 -1.74 14.40
CA ALA A 66 -13.64 -2.95 15.11
C ALA A 66 -12.88 -3.97 14.23
N ARG A 67 -13.01 -3.87 12.90
CA ARG A 67 -12.43 -4.83 11.95
C ARG A 67 -11.27 -4.27 11.12
N ARG A 68 -10.76 -3.08 11.46
CA ARG A 68 -9.72 -2.37 10.69
C ARG A 68 -8.48 -3.22 10.39
N VAL A 69 -7.97 -3.96 11.38
CA VAL A 69 -6.81 -4.83 11.19
C VAL A 69 -7.11 -5.94 10.19
N HIS A 70 -8.26 -6.61 10.31
CA HIS A 70 -8.68 -7.65 9.37
C HIS A 70 -8.86 -7.09 7.96
N LEU A 71 -9.44 -5.90 7.82
CA LEU A 71 -9.61 -5.23 6.53
C LEU A 71 -8.25 -4.85 5.91
N ALA A 72 -7.27 -4.41 6.71
CA ALA A 72 -5.92 -4.12 6.23
C ALA A 72 -5.21 -5.38 5.74
N VAL A 73 -5.31 -6.48 6.48
CA VAL A 73 -4.74 -7.78 6.09
C VAL A 73 -5.41 -8.30 4.82
N LEU A 74 -6.73 -8.19 4.70
CA LEU A 74 -7.47 -8.58 3.49
C LEU A 74 -7.09 -7.72 2.28
N ALA A 75 -6.98 -6.40 2.44
CA ALA A 75 -6.60 -5.51 1.35
C ALA A 75 -5.16 -5.74 0.89
N TRP A 76 -4.24 -5.93 1.83
CA TRP A 76 -2.85 -6.30 1.51
C TRP A 76 -2.76 -7.69 0.88
N GLY A 77 -3.50 -8.67 1.37
CA GLY A 77 -3.58 -10.01 0.79
C GLY A 77 -4.17 -10.00 -0.63
N ALA A 78 -5.22 -9.21 -0.86
CA ALA A 78 -5.79 -9.03 -2.20
C ALA A 78 -4.77 -8.38 -3.15
N PHE A 79 -4.04 -7.37 -2.67
CA PHE A 79 -2.94 -6.78 -3.44
C PHE A 79 -1.85 -7.82 -3.76
N ALA A 80 -1.47 -8.66 -2.80
CA ALA A 80 -0.49 -9.72 -2.97
C ALA A 80 -0.88 -10.73 -4.06
N VAL A 81 -2.15 -11.16 -4.03
CA VAL A 81 -2.71 -12.09 -5.03
C VAL A 81 -2.73 -11.43 -6.40
N LEU A 82 -3.25 -10.20 -6.51
CA LEU A 82 -3.25 -9.47 -7.77
C LEU A 82 -1.84 -9.29 -8.32
N LEU A 83 -0.89 -8.90 -7.48
CA LEU A 83 0.49 -8.72 -7.89
C LEU A 83 1.11 -10.04 -8.36
N THR A 84 0.77 -11.17 -7.75
CA THR A 84 1.23 -12.50 -8.18
C THR A 84 0.66 -12.90 -9.54
N LEU A 85 -0.60 -12.54 -9.81
CA LEU A 85 -1.24 -12.76 -11.10
C LEU A 85 -0.63 -11.86 -12.20
N LEU A 86 -0.25 -10.63 -11.85
CA LEU A 86 0.32 -9.66 -12.79
C LEU A 86 1.83 -9.85 -13.05
N ALA A 87 2.59 -10.14 -12.00
CA ALA A 87 4.03 -10.38 -12.03
C ALA A 87 4.29 -11.69 -11.30
N ASN A 88 4.11 -12.80 -12.02
CA ASN A 88 4.47 -14.11 -11.50
C ASN A 88 5.96 -14.08 -11.08
N PRO A 89 6.28 -14.21 -9.78
CA PRO A 89 7.64 -14.09 -9.26
C PRO A 89 8.58 -15.21 -9.75
N PHE A 90 8.02 -16.26 -10.37
CA PHE A 90 8.74 -17.38 -10.97
C PHE A 90 8.90 -17.25 -12.49
N ALA A 91 8.35 -16.20 -13.11
CA ALA A 91 8.51 -15.97 -14.54
C ALA A 91 9.88 -15.38 -14.86
N SER A 92 10.47 -15.78 -15.99
CA SER A 92 11.84 -15.40 -16.42
C SER A 92 12.09 -13.89 -16.57
N TRP A 93 11.03 -13.09 -16.66
CA TRP A 93 11.06 -11.64 -16.85
C TRP A 93 10.80 -10.84 -15.57
N SER A 94 10.45 -11.51 -14.46
CA SER A 94 10.18 -10.89 -13.17
C SER A 94 11.19 -11.40 -12.13
N HIS A 95 11.92 -10.48 -11.50
CA HIS A 95 12.89 -10.85 -10.48
C HIS A 95 12.20 -10.87 -9.10
N PRO A 96 12.42 -11.90 -8.26
CA PRO A 96 11.74 -12.05 -6.98
C PRO A 96 11.97 -10.88 -6.01
N TYR A 97 13.12 -10.21 -6.08
CA TYR A 97 13.39 -9.03 -5.25
C TYR A 97 12.46 -7.84 -5.59
N ARG A 98 12.00 -7.71 -6.84
CA ARG A 98 11.10 -6.62 -7.26
C ARG A 98 9.66 -6.87 -6.81
N PHE A 99 9.25 -8.13 -6.84
CA PHE A 99 7.98 -8.56 -6.26
C PHE A 99 7.94 -8.24 -4.76
N LEU A 100 8.98 -8.67 -4.02
CA LEU A 100 9.10 -8.40 -2.60
C LEU A 100 9.14 -6.90 -2.28
N LEU A 101 9.78 -6.10 -3.15
CA LEU A 101 9.80 -4.66 -3.03
C LEU A 101 8.39 -4.05 -3.08
N LEU A 102 7.60 -4.39 -4.11
CA LEU A 102 6.23 -3.86 -4.24
C LEU A 102 5.35 -4.31 -3.06
N GLN A 103 5.54 -5.55 -2.60
CA GLN A 103 4.83 -6.08 -1.43
C GLN A 103 5.18 -5.35 -0.13
N SER A 104 6.45 -5.01 0.10
CA SER A 104 6.89 -4.28 1.29
C SER A 104 6.43 -2.82 1.24
N CYS A 105 6.47 -2.18 0.07
CA CYS A 105 5.91 -0.84 -0.13
C CYS A 105 4.41 -0.85 0.18
N ALA A 106 3.66 -1.83 -0.32
CA ALA A 106 2.22 -1.93 -0.07
C ALA A 106 1.92 -2.14 1.40
N LEU A 107 2.68 -3.02 2.06
CA LEU A 107 2.58 -3.25 3.50
C LEU A 107 2.79 -1.95 4.30
N ALA A 108 3.81 -1.16 3.94
CA ALA A 108 4.09 0.12 4.57
C ALA A 108 2.94 1.13 4.36
N GLY A 109 2.39 1.23 3.15
CA GLY A 109 1.27 2.13 2.85
C GLY A 109 -0.02 1.76 3.59
N PHE A 110 -0.40 0.46 3.61
CA PHE A 110 -1.52 -0.01 4.43
C PHE A 110 -1.27 0.18 5.93
N GLY A 111 -0.04 -0.09 6.39
CA GLY A 111 0.37 0.10 7.78
C GLY A 111 0.26 1.54 8.24
N LEU A 112 0.74 2.49 7.42
CA LEU A 112 0.60 3.93 7.69
C LEU A 112 -0.86 4.33 7.82
N SER A 113 -1.69 3.86 6.89
CA SER A 113 -3.12 4.15 6.87
C SER A 113 -3.83 3.57 8.10
N LEU A 114 -3.51 2.33 8.50
CA LEU A 114 -4.03 1.70 9.72
C LEU A 114 -3.62 2.47 10.99
N ALA A 115 -2.35 2.88 11.08
CA ALA A 115 -1.84 3.68 12.19
C ALA A 115 -2.55 5.05 12.28
N GLY A 116 -2.73 5.73 11.14
CA GLY A 116 -3.45 6.99 11.04
C GLY A 116 -4.91 6.88 11.47
N GLN A 117 -5.60 5.79 11.11
CA GLN A 117 -6.96 5.51 11.60
C GLN A 117 -7.01 5.30 13.11
N GLY A 118 -6.02 4.60 13.67
CA GLY A 118 -5.90 4.37 15.11
C GLY A 118 -5.76 5.69 15.89
N LEU A 119 -4.86 6.56 15.43
CA LEU A 119 -4.66 7.90 15.98
C LEU A 119 -5.93 8.76 15.89
N TRP A 120 -6.60 8.73 14.73
CA TRP A 120 -7.85 9.47 14.51
C TRP A 120 -8.95 9.04 15.47
N SER A 121 -9.13 7.73 15.69
CA SER A 121 -10.12 7.23 16.65
C SER A 121 -9.84 7.63 18.10
N ARG A 122 -8.56 7.67 18.50
CA ARG A 122 -8.18 8.10 19.86
C ARG A 122 -8.52 9.57 20.09
N HIS A 123 -8.14 10.43 19.13
CA HIS A 123 -8.41 11.86 19.21
C HIS A 123 -9.92 12.18 19.26
N LEU A 124 -10.76 11.43 18.51
CA LEU A 124 -12.22 11.58 18.62
C LEU A 124 -12.77 11.17 19.99
N SER A 125 -12.23 10.09 20.56
CA SER A 125 -12.64 9.62 21.89
C SER A 125 -12.25 10.61 22.99
N GLU A 126 -11.07 11.21 22.93
CA GLU A 126 -10.61 12.24 23.86
C GLU A 126 -11.46 13.50 23.79
N ARG A 127 -11.83 13.94 22.58
CA ARG A 127 -12.74 15.08 22.40
C ARG A 127 -14.13 14.85 22.98
N GLN A 128 -14.65 13.63 22.92
CA GLN A 128 -15.96 13.30 23.51
C GLN A 128 -15.89 13.17 25.03
N GLY A 129 -14.75 12.75 25.59
CA GLY A 129 -14.53 12.64 27.03
C GLY A 129 -14.40 13.99 27.75
N HIS A 130 -14.01 15.05 27.06
CA HIS A 130 -13.92 16.41 27.63
C HIS A 130 -15.25 17.20 27.62
N VAL A 131 -16.33 16.63 27.08
CA VAL A 131 -17.66 17.28 27.00
C VAL A 131 -18.62 16.73 28.08
N ARG A 132 -18.11 15.95 29.03
CA ARG A 132 -18.84 15.47 30.22
C ARG A 132 -18.20 16.01 31.48
#